data_AF-A0A1H1FU15-F1
#
_entry.id   AF-A0A1H1FU15-F1
#
_cell.length_a   1.000
_cell.length_b   1.000
_cell.length_c   1.000
_cell.angle_alpha   90.00
_cell.angle_beta   90.00
_cell.angle_gamma   90.00
#
_symmetry.space_group_name_H-M   'P 1'
#
loop_
_entity.id
_entity.type
_entity.pdbx_description
1 polymer ?
#
loop_
_entity_poly.entity_id
_entity_poly.type
_entity_poly.pdbx_seq_one_letter_code
_entity_poly.pdbx_strand_id
1 'polypeptide(L)'
;MQAVLDTLAFSIDAAEVEWFLSTIAEQGDVLNAEDSERALSFAYEWIIEYERATQSWTPNRRHRADVEARLVRSADGPAHIEDCVKVDLQSERVRAVFRIADVPDELEYPTWAQTVREILPANSHENDYWWSVSNSGTVEIEKKAERTVDFSTEIDKLSSALQEAHGVLKENLQATSEKEEAKQQRHTKFAKSIENIRHDFPDWVMHLEWSNGSPAPDGTQQMILTVSDEVKNLRFGERTEGSFFDDRKQLTDVIRDHELVTQCYGLGEANEWGLMPVLEAPQLMRMLQETDLIVRNQLEVIERREEELGAAIASAKGSIAAKLINLQ
;
A
#
# COMPACT_ATOMS: atom_id res chain seq x y z
N MET A 1 -4.56 32.34 -22.36
CA MET A 1 -4.49 33.14 -21.12
C MET A 1 -3.96 32.31 -19.96
N GLN A 2 -4.55 31.15 -19.61
CA GLN A 2 -4.00 30.26 -18.57
C GLN A 2 -2.57 29.77 -18.91
N ALA A 3 -2.33 29.26 -20.12
CA ALA A 3 -1.00 28.82 -20.56
C ALA A 3 0.06 29.95 -20.56
N VAL A 4 -0.37 31.21 -20.76
CA VAL A 4 0.52 32.38 -20.69
C VAL A 4 0.92 32.66 -19.25
N LEU A 5 -0.04 32.59 -18.32
CA LEU A 5 0.19 32.77 -16.88
C LEU A 5 1.07 31.65 -16.29
N ASP A 6 0.87 30.41 -16.74
CA ASP A 6 1.66 29.26 -16.27
C ASP A 6 3.11 29.31 -16.79
N THR A 7 3.33 29.84 -18.01
CA THR A 7 4.67 29.98 -18.61
C THR A 7 5.41 31.20 -18.04
N LEU A 8 4.70 32.30 -17.77
CA LEU A 8 5.25 33.51 -17.12
C LEU A 8 5.77 33.24 -15.70
N ALA A 9 5.20 32.27 -14.98
CA ALA A 9 5.53 32.00 -13.58
C ALA A 9 7.01 31.62 -13.34
N PHE A 10 7.71 31.15 -14.37
CA PHE A 10 9.10 30.70 -14.31
C PHE A 10 10.01 31.37 -15.36
N SER A 11 9.54 32.47 -15.98
CA SER A 11 10.34 33.30 -16.87
C SER A 11 10.65 34.66 -16.24
N ILE A 12 11.81 35.22 -16.59
CA ILE A 12 12.27 36.53 -16.11
C ILE A 12 11.71 37.66 -16.99
N ASP A 13 11.40 37.39 -18.26
CA ASP A 13 10.93 38.37 -19.23
C ASP A 13 9.59 37.96 -19.85
N ALA A 14 8.60 38.84 -19.74
CA ALA A 14 7.27 38.64 -20.30
C ALA A 14 7.26 38.75 -21.83
N ALA A 15 8.13 39.56 -22.42
CA ALA A 15 8.25 39.70 -23.87
C ALA A 15 8.84 38.42 -24.51
N GLU A 16 9.79 37.78 -23.82
CA GLU A 16 10.37 36.49 -24.22
C GLU A 16 9.32 35.37 -24.20
N VAL A 17 8.42 35.37 -23.20
CA VAL A 17 7.32 34.40 -23.10
C VAL A 17 6.29 34.59 -24.20
N GLU A 18 5.90 35.83 -24.50
CA GLU A 18 4.97 36.12 -25.59
C GLU A 18 5.57 35.72 -26.95
N TRP A 19 6.86 36.00 -27.17
CA TRP A 19 7.59 35.54 -28.34
C TRP A 19 7.57 34.01 -28.41
N PHE A 20 8.03 33.29 -27.39
CA PHE A 20 8.08 31.83 -27.38
C PHE A 20 6.70 31.19 -27.64
N LEU A 21 5.65 31.68 -26.98
CA LEU A 21 4.29 31.17 -27.17
C LEU A 21 3.76 31.44 -28.58
N SER A 22 4.14 32.55 -29.20
CA SER A 22 3.82 32.82 -30.61
C SER A 22 4.59 31.87 -31.55
N THR A 23 5.87 31.64 -31.27
CA THR A 23 6.77 30.79 -32.06
C THR A 23 6.35 29.31 -32.06
N ILE A 24 5.95 28.75 -30.91
CA ILE A 24 5.48 27.36 -30.83
C ILE A 24 4.06 27.15 -31.38
N ALA A 25 3.29 28.23 -31.54
CA ALA A 25 1.95 28.18 -32.11
C ALA A 25 1.97 28.24 -33.65
N GLU A 26 3.09 28.64 -34.25
CA GLU A 26 3.30 28.62 -35.70
C GLU A 26 3.63 27.20 -36.21
N GLN A 27 3.20 26.87 -37.43
CA GLN A 27 3.52 25.58 -38.05
C GLN A 27 5.01 25.51 -38.42
N GLY A 28 5.67 24.40 -38.12
CA GLY A 28 7.14 24.25 -38.11
C GLY A 28 7.91 24.53 -39.41
N ASP A 29 7.23 24.78 -40.53
CA ASP A 29 7.86 25.14 -41.81
C ASP A 29 8.38 26.60 -41.86
N VAL A 30 8.11 27.41 -40.83
CA VAL A 30 8.47 28.84 -40.76
C VAL A 30 9.67 29.12 -39.83
N LEU A 31 10.05 28.16 -38.98
CA LEU A 31 11.13 28.36 -38.00
C LEU A 31 12.50 28.14 -38.62
N ASN A 32 13.36 29.16 -38.53
CA ASN A 32 14.75 29.01 -38.91
C ASN A 32 15.57 28.33 -37.79
N ALA A 33 16.83 28.01 -38.07
CA ALA A 33 17.70 27.32 -37.11
C ALA A 33 17.96 28.16 -35.84
N GLU A 34 18.04 29.49 -35.98
CA GLU A 34 18.28 30.42 -34.86
C GLU A 34 17.04 30.53 -33.95
N ASP A 35 15.84 30.59 -34.54
CA ASP A 35 14.57 30.58 -33.81
C ASP A 35 14.37 29.26 -33.05
N SER A 36 14.78 28.15 -33.66
CA SER A 36 14.75 26.82 -33.04
C SER A 36 15.71 26.73 -31.86
N GLU A 37 16.94 27.24 -32.01
CA GLU A 37 17.94 27.25 -30.94
C GLU A 37 17.52 28.16 -29.77
N ARG A 38 16.95 29.33 -30.07
CA ARG A 38 16.43 30.25 -29.06
C ARG A 38 15.21 29.68 -28.34
N ALA A 39 14.30 29.01 -29.05
CA ALA A 39 13.14 28.35 -28.43
C ALA A 39 13.57 27.20 -27.50
N LEU A 40 14.58 26.41 -27.91
CA LEU A 40 15.15 25.36 -27.07
C LEU A 40 15.85 25.92 -25.82
N SER A 41 16.56 27.03 -25.96
CA SER A 41 17.22 27.71 -24.83
C SER A 41 16.20 28.26 -23.83
N PHE A 42 15.14 28.91 -24.32
CA PHE A 42 14.03 29.37 -23.48
C PHE A 42 13.37 28.21 -22.73
N ALA A 43 13.04 27.12 -23.43
CA ALA A 43 12.43 25.95 -22.80
C ALA A 43 13.36 25.32 -21.74
N TYR A 44 14.67 25.25 -22.02
CA TYR A 44 15.65 24.71 -21.09
C TYR A 44 15.78 25.56 -19.81
N GLU A 45 15.87 26.88 -19.94
CA GLU A 45 15.91 27.80 -18.80
C GLU A 45 14.61 27.73 -17.98
N TRP A 46 13.46 27.69 -18.65
CA TRP A 46 12.16 27.53 -17.99
C TRP A 46 12.08 26.22 -17.19
N ILE A 47 12.57 25.10 -17.75
CA ILE A 47 12.62 23.80 -17.06
C ILE A 47 13.52 23.89 -15.83
N ILE A 48 14.70 24.50 -15.93
CA ILE A 48 15.62 24.66 -14.79
C ILE A 48 14.96 25.46 -13.66
N GLU A 49 14.29 26.57 -13.98
CA GLU A 49 13.62 27.38 -12.97
C GLU A 49 12.39 26.67 -12.37
N TYR A 50 11.64 25.92 -13.17
CA TYR A 50 10.59 25.04 -12.68
C TYR A 50 11.16 23.96 -11.73
N GLU A 51 12.28 23.33 -12.07
CA GLU A 51 12.94 22.31 -11.24
C GLU A 51 13.48 22.90 -9.93
N ARG A 52 14.06 24.10 -9.97
CA ARG A 52 14.48 24.85 -8.76
C ARG A 52 13.28 25.19 -7.88
N ALA A 53 12.19 25.67 -8.47
CA ALA A 53 10.97 25.99 -7.75
C ALA A 53 10.33 24.74 -7.14
N THR A 54 10.28 23.62 -7.86
CA THR A 54 9.76 22.34 -7.35
C THR A 54 10.62 21.76 -6.24
N GLN A 55 11.95 21.93 -6.26
CA GLN A 55 12.81 21.56 -5.13
C GLN A 55 12.52 22.39 -3.86
N SER A 56 12.01 23.62 -4.01
CA SER A 56 11.57 24.46 -2.89
C SER A 56 10.09 24.27 -2.50
N TRP A 57 9.33 23.53 -3.32
CA TRP A 57 7.91 23.31 -3.12
C TRP A 57 7.70 22.35 -1.95
N THR A 58 7.25 22.86 -0.81
CA THR A 58 6.87 21.97 0.28
C THR A 58 5.55 21.29 -0.08
N PRO A 59 5.51 19.94 -0.21
CA PRO A 59 4.26 19.24 -0.48
C PRO A 59 3.21 19.59 0.59
N ASN A 60 1.94 19.61 0.19
CA ASN A 60 0.81 19.72 1.11
C ASN A 60 0.80 20.98 2.00
N ARG A 61 1.39 22.11 1.58
CA ARG A 61 1.41 23.36 2.38
C ARG A 61 0.01 23.82 2.81
N ARG A 62 -0.98 23.79 1.90
CA ARG A 62 -2.37 24.15 2.23
C ARG A 62 -2.97 23.19 3.24
N HIS A 63 -2.81 21.89 3.02
CA HIS A 63 -3.30 20.87 3.92
C HIS A 63 -2.67 20.98 5.32
N ARG A 64 -1.36 21.23 5.43
CA ARG A 64 -0.70 21.45 6.72
C ARG A 64 -1.23 22.68 7.44
N ALA A 65 -1.43 23.79 6.73
CA ALA A 65 -2.07 24.98 7.31
C ALA A 65 -3.51 24.68 7.78
N ASP A 66 -4.26 23.88 7.03
CA ASP A 66 -5.60 23.44 7.44
C ASP A 66 -5.54 22.56 8.70
N VAL A 67 -4.62 21.59 8.76
CA VAL A 67 -4.40 20.72 9.93
C VAL A 67 -4.02 21.55 11.17
N GLU A 68 -3.10 22.50 11.02
CA GLU A 68 -2.66 23.40 12.10
C GLU A 68 -3.78 24.33 12.58
N ALA A 69 -4.75 24.66 11.74
CA ALA A 69 -5.89 25.50 12.10
C ALA A 69 -6.97 24.76 12.92
N ARG A 70 -6.90 23.43 13.02
CA ARG A 70 -7.88 22.61 13.76
C ARG A 70 -7.75 22.84 15.26
N LEU A 71 -8.89 22.90 15.93
CA LEU A 71 -8.97 22.86 17.39
C LEU A 71 -9.12 21.42 17.85
N VAL A 72 -8.00 20.71 17.90
CA VAL A 72 -7.95 19.29 18.26
C VAL A 72 -8.23 19.10 19.74
N ARG A 73 -9.06 18.11 20.07
CA ARG A 73 -9.43 17.77 21.44
C ARG A 73 -8.23 17.41 22.31
N SER A 74 -8.23 17.87 23.56
CA SER A 74 -7.25 17.44 24.58
C SER A 74 -7.70 16.22 25.39
N ALA A 75 -9.00 15.91 25.36
CA ALA A 75 -9.62 14.80 26.08
C ALA A 75 -10.72 14.16 25.23
N ASP A 76 -11.12 12.94 25.58
CA ASP A 76 -12.21 12.26 24.87
C ASP A 76 -13.56 12.92 25.13
N GLY A 77 -14.31 13.17 24.06
CA GLY A 77 -15.57 13.89 24.09
C GLY A 77 -16.04 14.29 22.69
N PRO A 78 -17.31 14.72 22.55
CA PRO A 78 -17.86 15.17 21.28
C PRO A 78 -17.32 16.55 20.91
N ALA A 79 -17.10 16.75 19.61
CA ALA A 79 -16.81 18.06 19.05
C ALA A 79 -18.00 19.02 19.25
N HIS A 80 -17.74 20.32 19.34
CA HIS A 80 -18.78 21.32 19.54
C HIS A 80 -18.52 22.59 18.73
N ILE A 81 -19.57 23.39 18.51
CA ILE A 81 -19.45 24.68 17.83
C ILE A 81 -18.77 25.66 18.79
N GLU A 82 -17.60 26.18 18.43
CA GLU A 82 -16.90 27.19 19.22
C GLU A 82 -17.49 28.58 18.93
N ASP A 83 -17.42 29.00 17.67
CA ASP A 83 -17.90 30.30 17.22
C ASP A 83 -18.36 30.27 15.75
N CYS A 84 -19.17 31.27 15.40
CA CYS A 84 -19.47 31.59 14.01
C CYS A 84 -18.45 32.63 13.53
N VAL A 85 -17.45 32.17 12.77
CA VAL A 85 -16.30 33.00 12.35
C VAL A 85 -16.63 33.92 11.18
N LYS A 86 -17.66 33.58 10.39
CA LYS A 86 -18.02 34.35 9.20
C LYS A 86 -19.49 34.18 8.87
N VAL A 87 -20.15 35.30 8.59
CA VAL A 87 -21.45 35.33 7.92
C VAL A 87 -21.34 36.29 6.75
N ASP A 88 -21.60 35.82 5.52
CA ASP A 88 -21.60 36.66 4.33
C ASP A 88 -22.73 36.31 3.36
N LEU A 89 -23.04 37.25 2.46
CA LEU A 89 -23.99 37.07 1.39
C LEU A 89 -23.20 36.75 0.10
N GLN A 90 -23.44 35.56 -0.46
CA GLN A 90 -22.87 35.14 -1.75
C GLN A 90 -24.00 34.98 -2.76
N SER A 91 -24.06 35.89 -3.73
CA SER A 91 -25.10 35.93 -4.76
C SER A 91 -26.52 36.04 -4.14
N GLU A 92 -27.25 34.92 -4.08
CA GLU A 92 -28.60 34.81 -3.53
C GLU A 92 -28.65 33.91 -2.29
N ARG A 93 -27.50 33.65 -1.66
CA ARG A 93 -27.37 32.77 -0.50
C ARG A 93 -26.65 33.46 0.64
N VAL A 94 -27.10 33.21 1.86
CA VAL A 94 -26.39 33.58 3.09
C VAL A 94 -25.55 32.38 3.51
N ARG A 95 -24.25 32.59 3.61
CA ARG A 95 -23.28 31.62 4.07
C ARG A 95 -22.90 31.91 5.52
N ALA A 96 -22.92 30.89 6.36
CA ALA A 96 -22.39 30.93 7.71
C ALA A 96 -21.29 29.87 7.85
N VAL A 97 -20.16 30.27 8.42
CA VAL A 97 -19.01 29.38 8.69
C VAL A 97 -18.83 29.29 10.20
N PHE A 98 -18.86 28.06 10.69
CA PHE A 98 -18.67 27.72 12.09
C PHE A 98 -17.30 27.08 12.29
N ARG A 99 -16.58 27.50 13.31
CA ARG A 99 -15.39 26.80 13.78
C ARG A 99 -15.82 25.75 14.78
N ILE A 100 -15.27 24.55 14.63
CA ILE A 100 -15.55 23.43 15.51
C ILE A 100 -14.36 23.21 16.43
N ALA A 101 -14.63 23.19 17.73
CA ALA A 101 -13.68 22.82 18.77
C ALA A 101 -13.80 21.34 19.13
N ASP A 102 -12.74 20.82 19.74
CA ASP A 102 -12.59 19.43 20.16
C ASP A 102 -12.76 18.42 19.03
N VAL A 103 -12.25 18.74 17.83
CA VAL A 103 -12.23 17.78 16.73
C VAL A 103 -11.23 16.65 17.01
N PRO A 104 -11.43 15.44 16.47
CA PRO A 104 -10.47 14.34 16.61
C PRO A 104 -9.10 14.67 16.01
N ASP A 105 -8.10 13.85 16.37
CA ASP A 105 -6.74 14.01 15.89
C ASP A 105 -6.60 13.74 14.39
N GLU A 106 -5.40 13.93 13.83
CA GLU A 106 -5.18 13.79 12.39
C GLU A 106 -5.52 12.39 11.84
N LEU A 107 -5.34 11.33 12.63
CA LEU A 107 -5.61 9.96 12.22
C LEU A 107 -7.12 9.69 12.16
N GLU A 108 -7.88 10.21 13.11
CA GLU A 108 -9.31 9.99 13.26
C GLU A 108 -10.16 11.00 12.47
N TYR A 109 -9.62 12.19 12.20
CA TYR A 109 -10.33 13.31 11.57
C TYR A 109 -11.00 12.96 10.23
N PRO A 110 -10.36 12.23 9.28
CA PRO A 110 -10.98 11.93 8.00
C PRO A 110 -12.27 11.12 8.16
N THR A 111 -12.24 10.12 9.05
CA THR A 111 -13.40 9.28 9.38
C THR A 111 -14.50 10.12 10.02
N TRP A 112 -14.14 10.93 11.02
CA TRP A 112 -15.08 11.85 11.67
C TRP A 112 -15.73 12.83 10.70
N ALA A 113 -14.93 13.51 9.87
CA ALA A 113 -15.42 14.48 8.91
C ALA A 113 -16.34 13.84 7.86
N GLN A 114 -16.03 12.61 7.46
CA GLN A 114 -16.90 11.83 6.58
C GLN A 114 -18.22 11.49 7.25
N THR A 115 -18.22 11.03 8.50
CA THR A 115 -19.44 10.75 9.26
C THR A 115 -20.31 12.00 9.42
N VAL A 116 -19.71 13.17 9.73
CA VAL A 116 -20.45 14.44 9.79
C VAL A 116 -21.08 14.78 8.43
N ARG A 117 -20.39 14.56 7.31
CA ARG A 117 -20.94 14.79 5.95
C ARG A 117 -22.07 13.83 5.59
N GLU A 118 -22.04 12.60 6.12
CA GLU A 118 -23.10 11.62 5.89
C GLU A 118 -24.36 11.97 6.69
N ILE A 119 -24.21 12.46 7.91
CA ILE A 119 -25.32 12.92 8.76
C ILE A 119 -25.88 14.28 8.26
N LEU A 120 -25.00 15.18 7.81
CA LEU A 120 -25.34 16.48 7.24
C LEU A 120 -25.16 16.43 5.71
N PRO A 121 -26.10 15.82 4.97
CA PRO A 121 -25.91 15.58 3.54
C PRO A 121 -25.70 16.89 2.78
N ALA A 122 -24.67 16.89 1.94
CA ALA A 122 -24.27 18.04 1.12
C ALA A 122 -25.30 18.42 0.05
N ASN A 123 -26.26 17.54 -0.26
CA ASN A 123 -27.30 17.79 -1.26
C ASN A 123 -28.58 17.02 -0.87
N SER A 124 -29.57 17.72 -0.34
CA SER A 124 -30.94 17.31 -0.64
C SER A 124 -31.52 18.40 -1.53
N HIS A 125 -31.84 18.05 -2.78
CA HIS A 125 -32.58 18.92 -3.70
C HIS A 125 -33.93 19.40 -3.10
N GLU A 126 -34.35 18.81 -1.98
CA GLU A 126 -35.53 19.17 -1.19
C GLU A 126 -35.28 20.25 -0.13
N ASN A 127 -34.04 20.55 0.27
CA ASN A 127 -33.75 21.55 1.29
C ASN A 127 -33.00 22.74 0.66
N ASP A 128 -33.48 23.97 0.88
CA ASP A 128 -32.90 25.23 0.38
C ASP A 128 -31.53 25.58 1.01
N TYR A 129 -30.78 24.59 1.50
CA TYR A 129 -29.48 24.74 2.14
C TYR A 129 -28.53 23.57 1.88
N TRP A 130 -27.22 23.82 1.94
CA TRP A 130 -26.19 22.78 1.83
C TRP A 130 -25.10 22.94 2.90
N TRP A 131 -24.49 21.82 3.28
CA TRP A 131 -23.41 21.75 4.27
C TRP A 131 -22.08 21.37 3.63
N SER A 132 -20.97 21.89 4.17
CA SER A 132 -19.65 21.31 3.93
C SER A 132 -18.78 21.29 5.17
N VAL A 133 -17.93 20.27 5.23
CA VAL A 133 -16.93 20.07 6.29
C VAL A 133 -15.56 20.22 5.66
N SER A 134 -14.82 21.26 6.07
CA SER A 134 -13.47 21.57 5.59
C SER A 134 -12.42 20.63 6.21
N ASN A 135 -11.20 20.64 5.68
CA ASN A 135 -10.04 20.02 6.33
C ASN A 135 -9.51 20.85 7.50
N SER A 136 -9.96 22.10 7.66
CA SER A 136 -9.49 23.03 8.70
C SER A 136 -10.26 22.95 10.02
N GLY A 137 -11.16 21.98 10.19
CA GLY A 137 -12.03 21.91 11.38
C GLY A 137 -13.19 22.91 11.35
N THR A 138 -13.53 23.46 10.18
CA THR A 138 -14.68 24.36 10.03
C THR A 138 -15.83 23.68 9.29
N VAL A 139 -17.05 24.00 9.68
CA VAL A 139 -18.28 23.57 9.00
C VAL A 139 -19.00 24.78 8.44
N GLU A 140 -19.38 24.69 7.19
CA GLU A 140 -20.06 25.74 6.45
C GLU A 140 -21.49 25.30 6.11
N ILE A 141 -22.40 26.25 6.22
CA ILE A 141 -23.75 26.14 5.70
C ILE A 141 -24.04 27.33 4.79
N GLU A 142 -24.66 27.06 3.65
CA GLU A 142 -25.30 28.11 2.87
C GLU A 142 -26.80 27.88 2.77
N LYS A 143 -27.56 28.95 2.98
CA LYS A 143 -29.02 29.01 2.85
C LYS A 143 -29.41 30.00 1.77
N LYS A 144 -30.57 29.80 1.12
CA LYS A 144 -31.17 30.85 0.28
C LYS A 144 -31.42 32.13 1.10
N ALA A 145 -31.12 33.29 0.49
CA ALA A 145 -31.32 34.58 1.12
C ALA A 145 -32.81 34.93 1.17
N GLU A 146 -33.33 35.11 2.38
CA GLU A 146 -34.69 35.59 2.66
C GLU A 146 -34.65 36.93 3.40
N ARG A 147 -35.82 37.56 3.63
CA ARG A 147 -35.91 38.86 4.35
C ARG A 147 -35.30 38.80 5.75
N THR A 148 -35.37 37.64 6.39
CA THR A 148 -34.73 37.33 7.67
C THR A 148 -34.22 35.90 7.58
N VAL A 149 -32.89 35.72 7.64
CA VAL A 149 -32.28 34.39 7.66
C VAL A 149 -31.93 34.04 9.10
N ASP A 150 -32.48 32.93 9.58
CA ASP A 150 -32.17 32.35 10.89
C ASP A 150 -31.44 31.02 10.70
N PHE A 151 -30.42 30.78 11.52
CA PHE A 151 -29.60 29.56 11.54
C PHE A 151 -29.82 28.72 12.80
N SER A 152 -30.74 29.11 13.69
CA SER A 152 -30.99 28.42 14.97
C SER A 152 -31.20 26.92 14.83
N THR A 153 -32.10 26.50 13.92
CA THR A 153 -32.41 25.09 13.66
C THR A 153 -31.20 24.32 13.12
N GLU A 154 -30.35 24.98 12.34
CA GLU A 154 -29.17 24.39 11.72
C GLU A 154 -28.03 24.27 12.69
N ILE A 155 -27.90 25.20 13.62
CA ILE A 155 -26.98 25.11 14.76
C ILE A 155 -27.36 23.89 15.63
N ASP A 156 -28.65 23.66 15.89
CA ASP A 156 -29.12 22.49 16.64
C ASP A 156 -28.84 21.18 15.88
N LYS A 157 -29.08 21.15 14.57
CA LYS A 157 -28.76 20.02 13.69
C LYS A 157 -27.26 19.72 13.66
N LEU A 158 -26.43 20.76 13.50
CA LEU A 158 -24.98 20.63 13.51
C LEU A 158 -24.50 20.09 14.87
N SER A 159 -24.99 20.66 15.97
CA SER A 159 -24.65 20.20 17.32
C SER A 159 -25.01 18.73 17.53
N SER A 160 -26.19 18.30 17.07
CA SER A 160 -26.62 16.90 17.13
C SER A 160 -25.75 15.99 16.26
N ALA A 161 -25.40 16.43 15.05
CA ALA A 161 -24.55 15.66 14.14
C ALA A 161 -23.12 15.48 14.68
N LEU A 162 -22.57 16.49 15.36
CA LEU A 162 -21.26 16.40 16.01
C LEU A 162 -21.26 15.36 17.15
N GLN A 163 -22.35 15.30 17.92
CA GLN A 163 -22.54 14.30 18.98
C GLN A 163 -22.69 12.89 18.42
N GLU A 164 -23.49 12.72 17.37
CA GLU A 164 -23.70 11.43 16.71
C GLU A 164 -22.42 10.92 16.05
N ALA A 165 -21.68 11.79 15.36
CA ALA A 165 -20.39 11.45 14.76
C ALA A 165 -19.37 10.96 15.81
N HIS A 166 -19.39 11.51 17.02
CA HIS A 166 -18.57 11.02 18.12
C HIS A 166 -18.98 9.59 18.55
N GLY A 167 -20.28 9.32 18.64
CA GLY A 167 -20.80 7.98 18.94
C GLY A 167 -20.34 6.93 17.91
N VAL A 168 -20.52 7.24 16.63
CA VAL A 168 -20.08 6.36 15.51
C VAL A 168 -18.57 6.13 15.53
N LEU A 169 -17.79 7.18 15.79
CA LEU A 169 -16.34 7.06 15.87
C LEU A 169 -15.91 6.14 17.02
N LYS A 170 -16.56 6.25 18.18
CA LYS A 170 -16.31 5.38 19.32
C LYS A 170 -16.67 3.92 19.03
N GLU A 171 -17.79 3.67 18.37
CA GLU A 171 -18.19 2.33 17.94
C GLU A 171 -17.19 1.73 16.94
N ASN A 172 -16.72 2.53 15.97
CA ASN A 172 -15.72 2.11 15.00
C ASN A 172 -14.37 1.79 15.65
N LEU A 173 -13.92 2.62 16.61
CA LEU A 173 -12.71 2.36 17.38
C LEU A 173 -12.84 1.08 18.19
N GLN A 174 -13.98 0.87 18.85
CA GLN A 174 -14.24 -0.36 19.61
C GLN A 174 -14.25 -1.59 18.69
N ALA A 175 -14.97 -1.54 17.56
CA ALA A 175 -15.01 -2.64 16.61
C ALA A 175 -13.62 -2.94 16.01
N THR A 176 -12.79 -1.92 15.81
CA THR A 176 -11.40 -2.08 15.34
C THR A 176 -10.54 -2.70 16.43
N SER A 177 -10.67 -2.25 17.68
CA SER A 177 -9.99 -2.85 18.84
C SER A 177 -10.36 -4.32 19.03
N GLU A 178 -11.65 -4.65 18.98
CA GLU A 178 -12.15 -6.02 19.11
C GLU A 178 -11.61 -6.92 17.97
N LYS A 179 -11.55 -6.40 16.73
CA LYS A 179 -10.95 -7.12 15.60
C LYS A 179 -9.45 -7.35 15.81
N GLU A 180 -8.71 -6.35 16.26
CA GLU A 180 -7.26 -6.47 16.47
C GLU A 180 -6.94 -7.38 17.66
N GLU A 181 -7.71 -7.32 18.75
CA GLU A 181 -7.62 -8.25 19.87
C GLU A 181 -7.91 -9.69 19.43
N ALA A 182 -8.99 -9.91 18.66
CA ALA A 182 -9.32 -11.23 18.14
C ALA A 182 -8.21 -11.77 17.21
N LYS A 183 -7.63 -10.91 16.37
CA LYS A 183 -6.48 -11.26 15.51
C LYS A 183 -5.26 -11.62 16.35
N GLN A 184 -4.91 -10.81 17.34
CA GLN A 184 -3.76 -11.06 18.23
C GLN A 184 -3.94 -12.34 19.04
N GLN A 185 -5.15 -12.63 19.52
CA GLN A 185 -5.46 -13.90 20.19
C GLN A 185 -5.28 -15.09 19.25
N ARG A 186 -5.73 -15.00 17.99
CA ARG A 186 -5.52 -16.06 16.98
C ARG A 186 -4.05 -16.29 16.69
N HIS A 187 -3.27 -15.22 16.46
CA HIS A 187 -1.82 -15.31 16.23
C HIS A 187 -1.11 -15.94 17.44
N THR A 188 -1.47 -15.54 18.66
CA THR A 188 -0.90 -16.08 19.89
C THR A 188 -1.25 -17.56 20.08
N LYS A 189 -2.51 -17.94 19.81
CA LYS A 189 -2.96 -19.34 19.88
C LYS A 189 -2.21 -20.20 18.86
N PHE A 190 -2.05 -19.70 17.65
CA PHE A 190 -1.28 -20.37 16.60
C PHE A 190 0.19 -20.54 17.00
N ALA A 191 0.87 -19.47 17.41
CA ALA A 191 2.27 -19.55 17.83
C ALA A 191 2.49 -20.57 18.95
N LYS A 192 1.59 -20.61 19.95
CA LYS A 192 1.62 -21.64 21.01
C LYS A 192 1.42 -23.05 20.46
N SER A 193 0.50 -23.22 19.51
CA SER A 193 0.25 -24.53 18.90
C SER A 193 1.43 -25.03 18.07
N ILE A 194 2.13 -24.13 17.37
CA ILE A 194 3.33 -24.41 16.58
C ILE A 194 4.51 -24.78 17.48
N GLU A 195 4.75 -24.00 18.55
CA GLU A 195 5.85 -24.28 19.47
C GLU A 195 5.73 -25.67 20.12
N ASN A 196 4.50 -26.13 20.40
CA ASN A 196 4.26 -27.46 20.97
C ASN A 196 4.67 -28.61 20.04
N ILE A 197 4.61 -28.42 18.72
CA ILE A 197 4.93 -29.44 17.71
C ILE A 197 6.28 -29.21 17.03
N ARG A 198 6.98 -28.14 17.38
CA ARG A 198 8.22 -27.69 16.73
C ARG A 198 9.32 -28.75 16.74
N HIS A 199 9.41 -29.53 17.80
CA HIS A 199 10.41 -30.60 17.94
C HIS A 199 10.18 -31.78 16.98
N ASP A 200 8.98 -31.91 16.41
CA ASP A 200 8.63 -32.94 15.45
C ASP A 200 8.77 -32.46 13.99
N PHE A 201 9.22 -31.22 13.79
CA PHE A 201 9.39 -30.67 12.44
C PHE A 201 10.49 -31.40 11.67
N PRO A 202 10.30 -31.61 10.36
CA PRO A 202 11.41 -32.01 9.49
C PRO A 202 12.57 -31.03 9.59
N ASP A 203 13.80 -31.52 9.54
CA ASP A 203 15.02 -30.70 9.71
C ASP A 203 15.14 -29.56 8.69
N TRP A 204 14.48 -29.68 7.55
CA TRP A 204 14.48 -28.67 6.51
C TRP A 204 13.50 -27.51 6.77
N VAL A 205 12.61 -27.65 7.75
CA VAL A 205 11.68 -26.60 8.20
C VAL A 205 12.37 -25.79 9.31
N MET A 206 12.83 -24.60 8.96
CA MET A 206 13.60 -23.76 9.89
C MET A 206 12.68 -22.96 10.83
N HIS A 207 11.61 -22.39 10.27
CA HIS A 207 10.71 -21.52 11.00
C HIS A 207 9.32 -21.50 10.36
N LEU A 208 8.30 -21.28 11.21
CA LEU A 208 6.91 -21.14 10.81
C LEU A 208 6.25 -20.05 11.62
N GLU A 209 5.69 -19.06 10.93
CA GLU A 209 5.02 -17.95 11.59
C GLU A 209 3.78 -17.48 10.84
N TRP A 210 2.92 -16.77 11.57
CA TRP A 210 1.76 -16.13 10.97
C TRP A 210 2.21 -14.89 10.19
N SER A 211 1.78 -14.73 8.94
CA SER A 211 2.10 -13.54 8.15
C SER A 211 1.40 -12.30 8.70
N ASN A 212 2.18 -11.25 9.02
CA ASN A 212 1.64 -9.94 9.35
C ASN A 212 1.22 -9.12 8.12
N GLY A 213 1.48 -9.63 6.91
CA GLY A 213 1.06 -9.02 5.65
C GLY A 213 -0.46 -9.03 5.46
N SER A 214 -0.93 -8.22 4.50
CA SER A 214 -2.34 -8.19 4.11
C SER A 214 -2.81 -9.58 3.68
N PRO A 215 -4.02 -10.02 4.10
CA PRO A 215 -4.61 -11.25 3.59
C PRO A 215 -4.85 -11.13 2.09
N ALA A 216 -5.09 -12.27 1.44
CA ALA A 216 -5.52 -12.28 0.05
C ALA A 216 -6.86 -11.53 -0.13
N PRO A 217 -7.23 -11.13 -1.36
CA PRO A 217 -8.45 -10.34 -1.62
C PRO A 217 -9.75 -10.98 -1.11
N ASP A 218 -9.77 -12.30 -0.96
CA ASP A 218 -10.87 -13.09 -0.40
C ASP A 218 -10.88 -13.16 1.14
N GLY A 219 -9.91 -12.51 1.79
CA GLY A 219 -9.70 -12.51 3.24
C GLY A 219 -8.91 -13.72 3.74
N THR A 220 -8.43 -14.60 2.86
CA THR A 220 -7.65 -15.78 3.27
C THR A 220 -6.31 -15.36 3.84
N GLN A 221 -6.02 -15.82 5.06
CA GLN A 221 -4.77 -15.55 5.75
C GLN A 221 -3.71 -16.57 5.33
N GLN A 222 -2.44 -16.18 5.49
CA GLN A 222 -1.30 -17.00 5.11
C GLN A 222 -0.33 -17.16 6.29
N MET A 223 0.44 -18.24 6.27
CA MET A 223 1.62 -18.40 7.12
C MET A 223 2.89 -18.30 6.29
N ILE A 224 4.00 -17.96 6.93
CA ILE A 224 5.33 -17.92 6.33
C ILE A 224 6.06 -19.18 6.78
N LEU A 225 6.51 -19.96 5.81
CA LEU A 225 7.36 -21.13 5.98
C LEU A 225 8.77 -20.76 5.54
N THR A 226 9.71 -20.83 6.46
CA THR A 226 11.14 -20.66 6.17
C THR A 226 11.79 -22.03 6.07
N VAL A 227 12.49 -22.29 4.96
CA VAL A 227 13.16 -23.57 4.70
C VAL A 227 14.68 -23.47 4.73
N SER A 228 15.35 -24.60 4.90
CA SER A 228 16.81 -24.68 4.85
C SER A 228 17.36 -24.44 3.44
N ASP A 229 18.60 -23.98 3.37
CA ASP A 229 19.32 -23.76 2.11
C ASP A 229 19.51 -25.04 1.29
N GLU A 230 19.56 -26.19 1.96
CA GLU A 230 19.75 -27.51 1.34
C GLU A 230 18.55 -27.89 0.48
N VAL A 231 17.33 -27.60 0.96
CA VAL A 231 16.12 -28.04 0.26
C VAL A 231 15.56 -27.04 -0.73
N LYS A 232 15.86 -25.74 -0.57
CA LYS A 232 15.24 -24.67 -1.38
C LYS A 232 15.47 -24.84 -2.89
N ASN A 233 16.63 -25.41 -3.25
CA ASN A 233 17.04 -25.60 -4.63
C ASN A 233 16.80 -27.03 -5.15
N LEU A 234 16.15 -27.89 -4.35
CA LEU A 234 15.81 -29.22 -4.81
C LEU A 234 14.90 -29.16 -6.03
N ARG A 235 15.11 -30.13 -6.91
CA ARG A 235 14.39 -30.30 -8.17
C ARG A 235 13.85 -31.71 -8.22
N PHE A 236 12.53 -31.83 -8.28
CA PHE A 236 11.80 -33.08 -8.17
C PHE A 236 11.33 -33.56 -9.54
N GLY A 237 11.43 -34.87 -9.75
CA GLY A 237 11.05 -35.53 -10.99
C GLY A 237 12.20 -35.64 -12.01
N GLU A 238 11.87 -36.23 -13.16
CA GLU A 238 12.79 -36.36 -14.28
C GLU A 238 12.75 -35.11 -15.14
N ARG A 239 13.91 -34.70 -15.65
CA ARG A 239 13.99 -33.61 -16.62
C ARG A 239 13.47 -34.12 -17.96
N THR A 240 12.60 -33.35 -18.61
CA THR A 240 12.09 -33.74 -19.93
C THR A 240 13.22 -33.76 -20.96
N GLU A 241 13.36 -34.86 -21.69
CA GLU A 241 14.36 -35.00 -22.75
C GLU A 241 14.21 -33.88 -23.80
N GLY A 242 15.32 -33.22 -24.13
CA GLY A 242 15.35 -32.14 -25.12
C GLY A 242 14.90 -30.76 -24.62
N SER A 243 14.45 -30.62 -23.37
CA SER A 243 14.16 -29.31 -22.80
C SER A 243 15.43 -28.51 -22.52
N PHE A 244 15.50 -27.27 -23.02
CA PHE A 244 16.59 -26.35 -22.70
C PHE A 244 16.50 -25.83 -21.25
N PHE A 245 15.28 -25.69 -20.73
CA PHE A 245 15.01 -25.23 -19.37
C PHE A 245 14.90 -26.41 -18.39
N ASP A 246 15.24 -26.17 -17.13
CA ASP A 246 14.97 -27.12 -16.05
C ASP A 246 13.49 -27.00 -15.66
N ASP A 247 12.69 -27.95 -16.14
CA ASP A 247 11.24 -28.02 -15.98
C ASP A 247 10.82 -28.90 -14.77
N ARG A 248 11.79 -29.38 -14.00
CA ARG A 248 11.54 -30.12 -12.77
C ARG A 248 10.84 -29.25 -11.74
N LYS A 249 9.97 -29.87 -10.94
CA LYS A 249 9.22 -29.20 -9.88
C LYS A 249 10.17 -28.72 -8.78
N GLN A 250 9.87 -27.58 -8.18
CA GLN A 250 10.53 -27.09 -6.97
C GLN A 250 9.78 -27.57 -5.72
N LEU A 251 10.37 -27.42 -4.54
CA LEU A 251 9.69 -27.80 -3.29
C LEU A 251 8.40 -26.99 -3.07
N THR A 252 8.38 -25.72 -3.50
CA THR A 252 7.15 -24.90 -3.51
C THR A 252 6.02 -25.52 -4.32
N ASP A 253 6.34 -26.14 -5.48
CA ASP A 253 5.35 -26.84 -6.30
C ASP A 253 4.86 -28.12 -5.61
N VAL A 254 5.77 -28.87 -4.95
CA VAL A 254 5.42 -30.08 -4.19
C VAL A 254 4.47 -29.74 -3.05
N ILE A 255 4.76 -28.67 -2.29
CA ILE A 255 3.89 -28.20 -1.20
C ILE A 255 2.56 -27.69 -1.75
N ARG A 256 2.58 -26.95 -2.86
CA ARG A 256 1.35 -26.44 -3.51
C ARG A 256 0.42 -27.57 -3.99
N ASP A 257 0.98 -28.69 -4.42
CA ASP A 257 0.21 -29.84 -4.91
C ASP A 257 -0.40 -30.68 -3.76
N HIS A 258 -0.08 -30.37 -2.50
CA HIS A 258 -0.64 -31.05 -1.33
C HIS A 258 -2.11 -30.69 -1.10
N GLU A 259 -2.97 -31.66 -0.75
CA GLU A 259 -4.44 -31.48 -0.69
C GLU A 259 -4.93 -30.41 0.30
N LEU A 260 -4.17 -30.17 1.37
CA LEU A 260 -4.48 -29.16 2.39
C LEU A 260 -4.03 -27.75 1.99
N VAL A 261 -3.26 -27.62 0.91
CA VAL A 261 -2.67 -26.36 0.48
C VAL A 261 -3.44 -25.85 -0.72
N THR A 262 -3.90 -24.61 -0.65
CA THR A 262 -4.53 -23.93 -1.78
C THR A 262 -3.50 -23.17 -2.60
N GLN A 263 -2.53 -22.52 -1.94
CA GLN A 263 -1.44 -21.81 -2.60
C GLN A 263 -0.14 -21.93 -1.80
N CYS A 264 0.98 -22.02 -2.52
CA CYS A 264 2.33 -21.86 -1.99
C CYS A 264 3.20 -21.10 -3.00
N TYR A 265 3.88 -20.05 -2.55
CA TYR A 265 4.68 -19.17 -3.42
C TYR A 265 5.81 -18.47 -2.64
N GLY A 266 6.85 -18.01 -3.33
CA GLY A 266 7.99 -17.32 -2.70
C GLY A 266 7.70 -15.85 -2.37
N LEU A 267 8.20 -15.37 -1.23
CA LEU A 267 7.96 -14.02 -0.70
C LEU A 267 9.06 -13.00 -1.02
N GLY A 268 10.01 -13.35 -1.87
CA GLY A 268 11.10 -12.47 -2.32
C GLY A 268 12.43 -12.72 -1.59
N GLU A 269 12.39 -13.15 -0.33
CA GLU A 269 13.53 -13.82 0.29
C GLU A 269 13.67 -15.25 -0.26
N ALA A 270 14.90 -15.69 -0.50
CA ALA A 270 15.17 -16.93 -1.24
C ALA A 270 14.63 -18.20 -0.54
N ASN A 271 14.34 -18.12 0.77
CA ASN A 271 14.00 -19.26 1.60
C ASN A 271 12.63 -19.12 2.29
N GLU A 272 11.89 -18.04 2.02
CA GLU A 272 10.61 -17.77 2.65
C GLU A 272 9.46 -17.94 1.68
N TRP A 273 8.52 -18.81 2.05
CA TRP A 273 7.37 -19.13 1.23
C TRP A 273 6.07 -18.84 1.97
N GLY A 274 5.15 -18.15 1.29
CA GLY A 274 3.79 -17.97 1.75
C GLY A 274 3.01 -19.26 1.54
N LEU A 275 2.34 -19.75 2.58
CA LEU A 275 1.49 -20.94 2.56
C LEU A 275 0.06 -20.54 2.92
N MET A 276 -0.89 -20.97 2.09
CA MET A 276 -2.33 -20.69 2.25
C MET A 276 -3.17 -21.97 2.11
N PRO A 277 -4.20 -22.16 2.96
CA PRO A 277 -4.57 -21.32 4.09
C PRO A 277 -3.64 -21.54 5.31
N VAL A 278 -3.85 -20.78 6.38
CA VAL A 278 -3.25 -21.12 7.69
C VAL A 278 -3.83 -22.45 8.18
N LEU A 279 -2.99 -23.48 8.22
CA LEU A 279 -3.29 -24.81 8.73
C LEU A 279 -3.18 -24.87 10.25
N GLU A 280 -4.08 -25.63 10.89
CA GLU A 280 -3.93 -25.95 12.31
C GLU A 280 -2.77 -26.93 12.53
N ALA A 281 -2.21 -26.96 13.74
CA ALA A 281 -1.07 -27.80 14.10
C ALA A 281 -1.14 -29.27 13.59
N PRO A 282 -2.26 -30.02 13.74
CA PRO A 282 -2.34 -31.39 13.22
C PRO A 282 -2.29 -31.48 11.69
N GLN A 283 -2.95 -30.54 11.01
CA GLN A 283 -3.00 -30.48 9.54
C GLN A 283 -1.64 -30.09 8.97
N LEU A 284 -0.97 -29.12 9.61
CA LEU A 284 0.37 -28.70 9.28
C LEU A 284 1.35 -29.86 9.44
N MET A 285 1.33 -30.57 10.58
CA MET A 285 2.22 -31.72 10.79
C MET A 285 2.02 -32.80 9.75
N ARG A 286 0.77 -33.11 9.40
CA ARG A 286 0.46 -34.06 8.33
C ARG A 286 1.10 -33.63 7.01
N MET A 287 0.90 -32.37 6.61
CA MET A 287 1.47 -31.83 5.38
C MET A 287 3.00 -31.88 5.38
N LEU A 288 3.63 -31.47 6.49
CA LEU A 288 5.08 -31.47 6.62
C LEU A 288 5.66 -32.88 6.54
N GLN A 289 5.05 -33.85 7.22
CA GLN A 289 5.50 -35.24 7.20
C GLN A 289 5.33 -35.91 5.83
N GLU A 290 4.20 -35.69 5.17
CA GLU A 290 3.96 -36.22 3.82
C GLU A 290 4.94 -35.60 2.80
N THR A 291 5.21 -34.31 2.93
CA THR A 291 6.21 -33.60 2.10
C THR A 291 7.63 -34.06 2.41
N ASP A 292 7.96 -34.29 3.67
CA ASP A 292 9.29 -34.73 4.12
C ASP A 292 9.68 -36.09 3.53
N LEU A 293 8.73 -37.01 3.38
CA LEU A 293 8.97 -38.27 2.66
C LEU A 293 9.44 -38.04 1.22
N ILE A 294 8.87 -37.06 0.53
CA ILE A 294 9.26 -36.70 -0.84
C ILE A 294 10.65 -36.06 -0.85
N VAL A 295 10.92 -35.16 0.09
CA VAL A 295 12.21 -34.47 0.25
C VAL A 295 13.35 -35.47 0.53
N ARG A 296 13.17 -36.37 1.51
CA ARG A 296 14.18 -37.39 1.86
C ARG A 296 14.50 -38.31 0.69
N ASN A 297 13.48 -38.81 -0.01
CA ASN A 297 13.68 -39.63 -1.20
C ASN A 297 14.50 -38.89 -2.27
N GLN A 298 14.26 -37.59 -2.46
CA GLN A 298 15.00 -36.79 -3.43
C GLN A 298 16.46 -36.55 -3.00
N LEU A 299 16.71 -36.34 -1.70
CA LEU A 299 18.06 -36.21 -1.16
C LEU A 299 18.86 -37.51 -1.34
N GLU A 300 18.28 -38.66 -1.06
CA GLU A 300 18.92 -39.97 -1.29
C GLU A 300 19.26 -40.21 -2.77
N VAL A 301 18.41 -39.78 -3.69
CA VAL A 301 18.66 -39.86 -5.14
C VAL A 301 19.85 -38.98 -5.55
N ILE A 302 19.97 -37.79 -4.96
CA ILE A 302 21.08 -36.87 -5.23
C ILE A 302 22.37 -37.43 -4.67
N GLU A 303 22.37 -37.88 -3.41
CA GLU A 303 23.54 -38.45 -2.75
C GLU A 303 24.09 -39.66 -3.52
N ARG A 304 23.20 -40.59 -3.94
CA ARG A 304 23.60 -41.73 -4.79
C ARG A 304 24.21 -41.29 -6.12
N ARG A 305 23.64 -40.27 -6.77
CA ARG A 305 24.20 -39.74 -8.04
C ARG A 305 25.55 -39.10 -7.83
N GLU A 306 25.77 -38.39 -6.72
CA GLU A 306 27.05 -37.79 -6.38
C GLU A 306 28.12 -38.85 -6.11
N GLU A 307 27.77 -39.94 -5.41
CA GLU A 307 28.65 -41.09 -5.21
C GLU A 307 29.04 -41.75 -6.55
N GLU A 308 28.07 -42.00 -7.42
CA GLU A 308 28.29 -42.58 -8.75
C GLU A 308 29.17 -41.68 -9.62
N LEU A 309 28.92 -40.37 -9.64
CA LEU A 309 29.74 -39.38 -10.35
C LEU A 309 31.16 -39.32 -9.77
N GLY A 310 31.30 -39.33 -8.45
CA GLY A 310 32.59 -39.38 -7.77
C GLY A 310 33.40 -40.61 -8.19
N ALA A 311 32.76 -41.79 -8.21
CA ALA A 311 33.37 -43.04 -8.66
C ALA A 311 33.76 -43.00 -10.15
N ALA A 312 32.89 -42.45 -11.02
CA ALA A 312 33.16 -42.30 -12.44
C ALA A 312 34.33 -41.34 -12.72
N ILE A 313 34.40 -40.21 -12.01
CA ILE A 313 35.51 -39.24 -12.09
C ILE A 313 36.81 -39.89 -11.64
N ALA A 314 36.79 -40.63 -10.52
CA ALA A 314 37.98 -41.34 -10.03
C ALA A 314 38.47 -42.39 -11.05
N SER A 315 37.56 -43.16 -11.64
CA SER A 315 37.86 -44.13 -12.70
C SER A 315 38.45 -43.46 -13.95
N ALA A 316 37.86 -42.36 -14.41
CA ALA A 316 38.36 -41.59 -15.55
C ALA A 316 39.77 -41.03 -15.28
N LYS A 317 40.01 -40.47 -14.09
CA LYS A 317 41.35 -39.99 -13.67
C LYS A 317 42.38 -41.12 -13.69
N GLY A 318 42.02 -42.30 -13.17
CA GLY A 318 42.89 -43.49 -13.20
C GLY A 318 43.22 -43.95 -14.62
N SER A 319 42.23 -43.99 -15.51
CA SER A 319 42.40 -44.36 -16.92
C SER A 319 43.30 -43.38 -17.68
N ILE A 320 43.12 -42.07 -17.46
CA ILE A 320 43.96 -41.03 -18.04
C ILE A 320 45.41 -41.15 -17.53
N ALA A 321 45.61 -41.33 -16.21
CA ALA A 321 46.94 -41.49 -15.63
C ALA A 321 47.68 -42.72 -16.20
N ALA A 322 46.99 -43.86 -16.34
CA ALA A 322 47.56 -45.07 -16.92
C ALA A 322 47.96 -44.89 -18.40
N LYS A 323 47.15 -44.16 -19.18
CA LYS A 323 47.48 -43.82 -20.58
C LYS A 323 48.70 -42.89 -20.68
N LEU A 324 48.84 -41.93 -19.77
CA LEU A 324 49.97 -40.99 -19.76
C LEU A 324 51.30 -41.68 -19.40
N ILE A 325 51.28 -42.69 -18.52
CA ILE A 325 52.47 -43.49 -18.18
C ILE A 325 52.96 -44.30 -19.39
N ASN A 326 52.05 -44.86 -20.19
CA ASN A 326 52.40 -45.65 -21.38
C ASN A 326 52.89 -44.80 -22.57
N LEU A 327 52.92 -43.47 -22.45
CA LEU A 327 53.43 -42.54 -23.47
C LEU A 327 54.84 -42.01 -23.17
N GLN A 328 55.45 -42.41 -22.05
CA GLN A 328 56.83 -42.09 -21.66
C GLN A 328 57.78 -43.24 -21.97
#